data_AF-A0A927P819-F1
#
_entry.id   AF-A0A927P819-F1
#
_cell.length_a   1.000
_cell.length_b   1.000
_cell.length_c   1.000
_cell.angle_alpha   90.00
_cell.angle_beta   90.00
_cell.angle_gamma   90.00
#
_symmetry.space_group_name_H-M   'P 1'
#
loop_
_entity.id
_entity.type
_entity.pdbx_description
1 polymer ?
#
loop_
_entity_poly.entity_id
_entity_poly.type
_entity_poly.pdbx_seq_one_letter_code
_entity_poly.pdbx_strand_id
1 'polypeptide(L)'
;MGPRTHALLLHLPGPCGQGHPSRKHHRGRRTASAPDGQAAPLRRDRRMGGRRIRKSLKRPSKGGVIMHRIFRFAIFILSMALVMPGCMPAQAAGQKIEMLAVNVGKGDAIILRAGDYACLIDAGKAHARGKIVAAMEYMGLTGFDAVFLTHTDDDHGEGLEWLSESDIPVGKWYASAMYTGVKEKKHPAVKAAEARNTEVIWLKRGDSVAMGNSGAVLRVLAPESLNTDKDDNNSLVMMLESPQGRILLTGDMELVQEAQLLDSGDDLSCQVLKVPNHADDDTTSDAFAKAASARLAVISTSTEEKPETPDAGVVSRLSAAGSQCIVTQDGGLGIYISLSNGLVTWEYVHIPEEAKNIAIREVVAGDDIVVLYNESAEAVDLSGWYLFSDKGEEMFTFPGGCSIGPGDRLIIGTESSEDDDFHLLWPDKKVINKSKTDVITLYDPYGRAVDSLSNGY
;
A
#
# COMPACT_ATOMS: atom_id res chain seq x y z
N MET A 1 15.30 -51.32 -8.31
CA MET A 1 16.68 -51.64 -7.86
C MET A 1 17.66 -51.18 -8.93
N GLY A 2 18.88 -50.77 -8.55
CA GLY A 2 19.89 -50.22 -9.48
C GLY A 2 19.92 -48.69 -9.43
N PRO A 3 20.97 -48.06 -8.84
CA PRO A 3 21.04 -46.62 -8.66
C PRO A 3 22.01 -45.92 -9.62
N ARG A 4 21.75 -44.66 -9.95
CA ARG A 4 22.79 -43.66 -10.27
C ARG A 4 22.43 -42.30 -9.70
N THR A 5 23.21 -41.86 -8.72
CA THR A 5 23.44 -40.44 -8.46
C THR A 5 24.22 -39.83 -9.63
N HIS A 6 24.12 -38.52 -9.83
CA HIS A 6 25.26 -37.60 -9.90
C HIS A 6 24.73 -36.18 -9.66
N ALA A 7 25.49 -35.36 -8.92
CA ALA A 7 25.21 -33.94 -8.73
C ALA A 7 26.26 -33.12 -9.48
N LEU A 8 25.90 -31.93 -9.95
CA LEU A 8 26.87 -30.97 -10.47
C LEU A 8 26.49 -29.55 -10.02
N LEU A 9 27.30 -28.96 -9.14
CA LEU A 9 27.25 -27.53 -8.87
C LEU A 9 27.87 -26.80 -10.07
N LEU A 10 27.27 -25.67 -10.48
CA LEU A 10 27.96 -24.68 -11.30
C LEU A 10 28.57 -23.60 -10.41
N HIS A 11 29.85 -23.32 -10.62
CA HIS A 11 30.58 -22.23 -9.97
C HIS A 11 30.41 -20.93 -10.77
N LEU A 12 30.18 -19.81 -10.06
CA LEU A 12 30.39 -18.48 -10.60
C LEU A 12 31.86 -18.06 -10.40
N PRO A 13 32.52 -17.41 -11.38
CA PRO A 13 33.89 -16.92 -11.25
C PRO A 13 33.95 -15.61 -10.44
N GLY A 14 34.89 -15.52 -9.50
CA GLY A 14 35.15 -14.32 -8.71
C GLY A 14 36.17 -13.36 -9.36
N PRO A 15 36.15 -12.04 -9.01
CA PRO A 15 37.05 -11.05 -9.60
C PRO A 15 38.46 -11.04 -8.98
N CYS A 16 39.45 -10.72 -9.82
CA CYS A 16 40.84 -10.40 -9.47
C CYS A 16 41.14 -8.97 -9.97
N GLY A 17 41.99 -8.13 -9.35
CA GLY A 17 42.87 -8.32 -8.19
C GLY A 17 43.39 -6.99 -7.64
N GLN A 18 44.36 -7.04 -6.72
CA GLN A 18 44.78 -5.89 -5.90
C GLN A 18 45.74 -4.90 -6.57
N GLY A 19 45.73 -3.65 -6.10
CA GLY A 19 46.74 -2.63 -6.41
C GLY A 19 47.01 -1.69 -5.22
N HIS A 20 47.92 -2.09 -4.32
CA HIS A 20 48.34 -1.28 -3.16
C HIS A 20 49.88 -1.20 -3.14
N PRO A 21 50.49 -0.10 -2.67
CA PRO A 21 51.21 -0.24 -1.39
C PRO A 21 51.39 1.04 -0.52
N SER A 22 51.51 0.85 0.81
CA SER A 22 52.57 1.35 1.74
C SER A 22 53.11 2.81 1.66
N ARG A 23 53.47 3.52 2.76
CA ARG A 23 53.68 3.14 4.18
C ARG A 23 53.93 4.37 5.10
N LYS A 24 53.98 4.08 6.41
CA LYS A 24 54.77 4.72 7.50
C LYS A 24 54.24 5.98 8.23
N HIS A 25 54.36 5.88 9.57
CA HIS A 25 54.16 6.89 10.62
C HIS A 25 55.04 8.15 10.51
N HIS A 26 54.63 9.22 11.21
CA HIS A 26 55.40 9.67 12.40
C HIS A 26 54.55 10.41 13.46
N ARG A 27 55.08 10.56 14.68
CA ARG A 27 54.49 11.28 15.84
C ARG A 27 55.24 12.58 16.16
N GLY A 28 54.51 13.59 16.66
CA GLY A 28 55.03 14.72 17.47
C GLY A 28 55.49 15.96 16.68
N ARG A 29 55.71 17.14 17.29
CA ARG A 29 55.49 17.58 18.71
C ARG A 29 55.35 19.13 18.76
N ARG A 30 54.92 19.69 19.90
CA ARG A 30 54.75 21.15 20.17
C ARG A 30 56.02 22.00 19.91
N THR A 31 55.83 23.25 19.41
CA THR A 31 56.21 24.58 19.99
C THR A 31 55.99 25.67 18.91
N ALA A 32 55.21 26.76 19.07
CA ALA A 32 55.26 27.89 20.02
C ALA A 32 56.30 29.00 19.67
N SER A 33 55.83 30.15 19.15
CA SER A 33 56.52 31.46 19.19
C SER A 33 55.60 32.64 18.79
N ALA A 34 55.87 33.81 19.37
CA ALA A 34 55.50 35.20 18.98
C ALA A 34 56.82 36.05 19.04
N PRO A 35 56.95 37.39 18.79
CA PRO A 35 56.07 38.55 19.05
C PRO A 35 55.79 39.36 17.73
N ASP A 36 55.67 40.70 17.56
CA ASP A 36 55.77 41.93 18.39
C ASP A 36 54.91 43.07 17.76
N GLY A 37 55.00 44.32 18.27
CA GLY A 37 54.48 45.55 17.67
C GLY A 37 53.29 46.15 18.44
N GLN A 38 53.43 47.17 19.32
CA GLN A 38 53.79 48.59 19.10
C GLN A 38 52.73 49.38 18.30
N ALA A 39 52.27 50.59 18.69
CA ALA A 39 52.63 51.47 19.82
C ALA A 39 51.47 52.40 20.27
N ALA A 40 51.71 53.20 21.32
CA ALA A 40 50.85 54.30 21.83
C ALA A 40 51.24 55.66 21.13
N PRO A 41 50.88 56.92 21.56
CA PRO A 41 50.32 57.35 22.87
C PRO A 41 49.33 58.56 22.94
N LEU A 42 48.70 58.68 24.12
CA LEU A 42 48.42 59.90 24.93
C LEU A 42 48.16 61.29 24.30
N ARG A 43 47.11 61.98 24.82
CA ARG A 43 47.23 63.38 25.32
C ARG A 43 46.22 63.74 26.42
N ARG A 44 46.37 64.93 27.02
CA ARG A 44 45.92 65.30 28.38
C ARG A 44 44.80 66.35 28.47
N ASP A 45 44.08 66.28 29.58
CA ASP A 45 43.51 67.35 30.43
C ASP A 45 42.87 68.61 29.83
N ARG A 46 41.67 68.94 30.37
CA ARG A 46 41.46 70.23 31.07
C ARG A 46 40.27 70.18 32.05
N ARG A 47 40.42 70.83 33.21
CA ARG A 47 39.32 71.16 34.14
C ARG A 47 38.88 72.62 33.91
N MET A 48 37.59 72.88 34.11
CA MET A 48 37.07 74.14 34.69
C MET A 48 35.77 73.82 35.46
N GLY A 49 35.37 74.66 36.41
CA GLY A 49 34.21 74.41 37.29
C GLY A 49 33.20 75.55 37.33
N GLY A 50 31.95 75.25 37.73
CA GLY A 50 30.86 76.24 37.77
C GLY A 50 29.74 75.89 38.78
N ARG A 51 29.64 76.72 39.83
CA ARG A 51 28.55 76.98 40.81
C ARG A 51 27.42 75.94 41.09
N ARG A 52 27.07 75.87 42.38
CA ARG A 52 25.91 75.13 42.94
C ARG A 52 24.56 75.82 42.63
N ILE A 53 23.50 75.03 42.46
CA ILE A 53 22.12 75.40 42.80
C ILE A 53 21.54 74.28 43.68
N ARG A 54 20.93 74.63 44.83
CA ARG A 54 20.17 73.68 45.65
C ARG A 54 18.75 73.55 45.10
N LYS A 55 18.30 72.33 44.80
CA LYS A 55 16.87 71.99 44.70
C LYS A 55 16.50 71.01 45.80
N SER A 56 15.38 71.28 46.49
CA SER A 56 14.83 70.37 47.50
C SER A 56 14.17 69.18 46.80
N LEU A 57 14.55 67.96 47.20
CA LEU A 57 13.95 66.72 46.73
C LEU A 57 13.29 66.02 47.92
N LYS A 58 11.97 65.85 47.84
CA LYS A 58 11.18 65.12 48.84
C LYS A 58 11.67 63.67 48.91
N ARG A 59 11.83 63.12 50.11
CA ARG A 59 12.04 61.67 50.29
C ARG A 59 10.79 60.93 49.81
N PRO A 60 10.89 59.93 48.91
CA PRO A 60 9.75 59.11 48.53
C PRO A 60 9.27 58.25 49.71
N SER A 61 7.97 57.92 49.74
CA SER A 61 7.38 57.08 50.79
C SER A 61 7.80 55.61 50.65
N LYS A 62 7.97 54.92 51.78
CA LYS A 62 8.48 53.53 51.80
C LYS A 62 7.58 52.51 51.08
N GLY A 63 6.29 52.81 50.89
CA GLY A 63 5.32 51.88 50.28
C GLY A 63 5.60 51.53 48.81
N GLY A 64 6.01 52.51 47.99
CA GLY A 64 6.22 52.29 46.56
C GLY A 64 7.32 51.27 46.24
N VAL A 65 8.36 51.21 47.07
CA VAL A 65 9.51 50.30 46.89
C VAL A 65 9.12 48.83 47.11
N ILE A 66 8.15 48.56 47.99
CA ILE A 66 7.66 47.20 48.26
C ILE A 66 6.77 46.73 47.10
N MET A 67 5.84 47.57 46.64
CA MET A 67 4.95 47.25 45.52
C MET A 67 5.75 46.95 44.23
N HIS A 68 6.76 47.76 43.91
CA HIS A 68 7.67 47.51 42.77
C HIS A 68 8.54 46.25 42.93
N ARG A 69 8.86 45.82 44.16
CA ARG A 69 9.56 44.55 44.38
C ARG A 69 8.66 43.35 44.13
N ILE A 70 7.42 43.37 44.64
CA ILE A 70 6.43 42.31 44.42
C ILE A 70 6.12 42.19 42.92
N PHE A 71 5.86 43.31 42.24
CA PHE A 71 5.55 43.32 40.80
C PHE A 71 6.72 42.79 39.95
N ARG A 72 7.97 43.14 40.28
CA ARG A 72 9.16 42.58 39.62
C ARG A 72 9.38 41.10 39.90
N PHE A 73 9.03 40.62 41.10
CA PHE A 73 9.13 39.19 41.44
C PHE A 73 8.05 38.36 40.72
N ALA A 74 6.83 38.91 40.58
CA ALA A 74 5.76 38.31 39.78
C ALA A 74 6.13 38.24 38.29
N ILE A 75 6.68 39.32 37.72
CA ILE A 75 7.21 39.31 36.34
C ILE A 75 8.37 38.30 36.20
N PHE A 76 9.25 38.19 37.20
CA PHE A 76 10.35 37.23 37.16
C PHE A 76 9.83 35.78 37.13
N ILE A 77 8.89 35.42 38.01
CA ILE A 77 8.25 34.10 38.02
C ILE A 77 7.49 33.83 36.71
N LEU A 78 6.74 34.81 36.18
CA LEU A 78 6.05 34.67 34.89
C LEU A 78 7.04 34.47 33.73
N SER A 79 8.16 35.20 33.72
CA SER A 79 9.22 34.99 32.73
C SER A 79 9.94 33.64 32.88
N MET A 80 10.08 33.13 34.11
CA MET A 80 10.69 31.83 34.37
C MET A 80 9.75 30.67 34.02
N ALA A 81 8.43 30.90 34.03
CA ALA A 81 7.43 29.98 33.47
C ALA A 81 7.44 29.98 31.93
N LEU A 82 7.70 31.11 31.27
CA LEU A 82 7.86 31.19 29.81
C LEU A 82 9.22 30.68 29.29
N VAL A 83 10.23 30.55 30.16
CA VAL A 83 11.61 30.12 29.79
C VAL A 83 11.91 28.69 30.28
N MET A 84 10.90 27.96 30.76
CA MET A 84 10.89 26.51 30.62
C MET A 84 10.52 26.18 29.16
N PRO A 85 11.46 25.77 28.28
CA PRO A 85 11.04 25.04 27.09
C PRO A 85 10.33 23.79 27.61
N GLY A 86 9.02 23.72 27.36
CA GLY A 86 8.21 22.56 27.71
C GLY A 86 8.70 21.37 26.89
N CYS A 87 9.68 20.65 27.42
CA CYS A 87 10.05 19.32 26.96
C CYS A 87 8.96 18.33 27.41
N MET A 88 7.73 18.58 26.93
CA MET A 88 6.90 17.48 26.47
C MET A 88 7.82 16.61 25.61
N PRO A 89 7.84 15.29 25.78
CA PRO A 89 8.43 14.45 24.76
C PRO A 89 7.77 14.87 23.44
N ALA A 90 8.57 15.09 22.40
CA ALA A 90 8.00 15.08 21.07
C ALA A 90 7.32 13.71 20.94
N GLN A 91 5.98 13.69 20.94
CA GLN A 91 5.20 12.48 20.74
C GLN A 91 5.76 11.87 19.47
N ALA A 92 6.48 10.75 19.59
CA ALA A 92 7.36 10.27 18.53
C ALA A 92 6.50 10.15 17.28
N ALA A 93 6.77 11.01 16.29
CA ALA A 93 5.80 11.34 15.26
C ALA A 93 5.44 10.03 14.56
N GLY A 94 4.21 9.55 14.79
CA GLY A 94 3.83 8.20 14.43
C GLY A 94 4.09 8.01 12.94
N GLN A 95 4.74 6.91 12.57
CA GLN A 95 4.97 6.64 11.16
C GLN A 95 3.61 6.71 10.45
N LYS A 96 3.52 7.51 9.38
CA LYS A 96 2.27 7.72 8.64
C LYS A 96 1.66 6.37 8.30
N ILE A 97 0.33 6.30 8.38
CA ILE A 97 -0.39 5.16 7.80
C ILE A 97 -0.53 5.47 6.32
N GLU A 98 -0.11 4.53 5.49
CA GLU A 98 -0.18 4.64 4.04
C GLU A 98 -1.12 3.55 3.53
N MET A 99 -1.97 3.93 2.58
CA MET A 99 -2.96 3.06 1.96
C MET A 99 -2.90 3.29 0.46
N LEU A 100 -2.84 2.20 -0.31
CA LEU A 100 -3.03 2.23 -1.76
C LEU A 100 -4.20 1.30 -2.09
N ALA A 101 -5.36 1.90 -2.40
CA ALA A 101 -6.49 1.18 -2.96
C ALA A 101 -6.21 1.00 -4.46
N VAL A 102 -5.88 -0.23 -4.85
CA VAL A 102 -5.46 -0.59 -6.22
C VAL A 102 -6.69 -0.65 -7.12
N ASN A 103 -6.59 -0.14 -8.35
CA ASN A 103 -7.68 -0.10 -9.33
C ASN A 103 -7.88 -1.47 -10.00
N VAL A 104 -8.29 -2.49 -9.24
CA VAL A 104 -8.43 -3.88 -9.72
C VAL A 104 -9.74 -4.18 -10.46
N GLY A 105 -10.61 -3.18 -10.66
CA GLY A 105 -11.91 -3.35 -11.35
C GLY A 105 -13.11 -3.15 -10.41
N LYS A 106 -14.22 -3.87 -10.64
CA LYS A 106 -15.09 -4.28 -9.52
C LYS A 106 -14.32 -5.38 -8.80
N GLY A 107 -13.74 -5.01 -7.66
CA GLY A 107 -12.95 -5.86 -6.77
C GLY A 107 -12.12 -5.04 -5.79
N ASP A 108 -11.62 -5.67 -4.74
CA ASP A 108 -10.69 -5.04 -3.79
C ASP A 108 -9.29 -5.66 -3.83
N ALA A 109 -8.30 -4.76 -3.88
CA ALA A 109 -6.96 -5.03 -3.38
C ALA A 109 -6.42 -3.76 -2.74
N ILE A 110 -6.22 -3.78 -1.42
CA ILE A 110 -5.82 -2.62 -0.64
C ILE A 110 -4.52 -2.92 0.09
N ILE A 111 -3.44 -2.26 -0.31
CA ILE A 111 -2.16 -2.33 0.40
C ILE A 111 -2.18 -1.31 1.54
N LEU A 112 -1.96 -1.77 2.76
CA LEU A 112 -1.73 -0.92 3.94
C LEU A 112 -0.29 -1.05 4.43
N ARG A 113 0.31 0.09 4.80
CA ARG A 113 1.65 0.16 5.39
C ARG A 113 1.65 1.02 6.65
N ALA A 114 2.27 0.51 7.71
CA ALA A 114 2.43 1.18 9.00
C ALA A 114 3.91 1.12 9.42
N GLY A 115 4.72 2.04 8.89
CA GLY A 115 6.17 2.02 9.02
C GLY A 115 6.80 0.90 8.19
N ASP A 116 7.45 -0.06 8.85
CA ASP A 116 8.09 -1.21 8.19
C ASP A 116 7.15 -2.42 7.99
N TYR A 117 5.96 -2.40 8.62
CA TYR A 117 4.97 -3.48 8.48
C TYR A 117 4.00 -3.18 7.34
N ALA A 118 3.79 -4.13 6.44
CA ALA A 118 2.86 -4.01 5.31
C ALA A 118 1.91 -5.20 5.21
N CYS A 119 0.66 -4.95 4.83
CA CYS A 119 -0.31 -6.02 4.55
C CYS A 119 -1.19 -5.71 3.35
N LEU A 120 -1.62 -6.76 2.68
CA LEU A 120 -2.62 -6.73 1.61
C LEU A 120 -3.99 -7.13 2.19
N ILE A 121 -5.03 -6.36 1.90
CA ILE A 121 -6.43 -6.68 2.21
C ILE A 121 -7.13 -6.92 0.87
N ASP A 122 -7.56 -8.16 0.65
CA ASP A 122 -8.08 -8.71 -0.62
C ASP A 122 -7.08 -8.59 -1.79
N ALA A 123 -7.25 -9.38 -2.84
CA ALA A 123 -6.27 -9.54 -3.92
C ALA A 123 -6.85 -9.37 -5.33
N GLY A 124 -8.10 -8.92 -5.46
CA GLY A 124 -8.80 -8.81 -6.72
C GLY A 124 -9.04 -10.15 -7.41
N LYS A 125 -9.45 -10.07 -8.68
CA LYS A 125 -9.49 -11.18 -9.63
C LYS A 125 -8.08 -11.66 -9.99
N ALA A 126 -7.93 -12.85 -10.57
CA ALA A 126 -6.63 -13.43 -10.94
C ALA A 126 -5.74 -12.47 -11.75
N HIS A 127 -6.32 -11.75 -12.71
CA HIS A 127 -5.61 -10.79 -13.57
C HIS A 127 -5.14 -9.51 -12.85
N ALA A 128 -5.46 -9.30 -11.56
CA ALA A 128 -5.02 -8.13 -10.78
C ALA A 128 -3.50 -8.08 -10.51
N ARG A 129 -2.77 -9.16 -10.79
CA ARG A 129 -1.32 -9.32 -10.54
C ARG A 129 -0.48 -8.09 -10.87
N GLY A 130 -0.51 -7.61 -12.11
CA GLY A 130 0.34 -6.50 -12.56
C GLY A 130 0.10 -5.23 -11.74
N LYS A 131 -1.16 -4.90 -11.47
CA LYS A 131 -1.54 -3.75 -10.65
C LYS A 131 -1.08 -3.90 -9.20
N ILE A 132 -1.17 -5.10 -8.61
CA ILE A 132 -0.71 -5.35 -7.24
C ILE A 132 0.83 -5.29 -7.15
N VAL A 133 1.56 -5.85 -8.12
CA VAL A 133 3.02 -5.78 -8.19
C VAL A 133 3.48 -4.33 -8.38
N ALA A 134 2.92 -3.59 -9.34
CA ALA A 134 3.23 -2.18 -9.54
C ALA A 134 2.86 -1.31 -8.32
N ALA A 135 1.80 -1.65 -7.58
CA ALA A 135 1.43 -0.99 -6.32
C ALA A 135 2.44 -1.27 -5.20
N MET A 136 2.99 -2.50 -5.12
CA MET A 136 4.10 -2.80 -4.22
C MET A 136 5.36 -2.01 -4.58
N GLU A 137 5.72 -1.94 -5.86
CA GLU A 137 6.86 -1.14 -6.32
C GLU A 137 6.70 0.35 -6.00
N TYR A 138 5.52 0.93 -6.26
CA TYR A 138 5.18 2.32 -5.91
C TYR A 138 5.35 2.60 -4.41
N MET A 139 4.92 1.66 -3.56
CA MET A 139 5.05 1.76 -2.11
C MET A 139 6.44 1.33 -1.57
N GLY A 140 7.37 0.92 -2.43
CA GLY A 140 8.70 0.44 -2.04
C GLY A 140 8.66 -0.82 -1.18
N LEU A 141 7.77 -1.76 -1.50
CA LEU A 141 7.56 -3.02 -0.80
C LEU A 141 8.17 -4.20 -1.58
N THR A 142 8.70 -5.17 -0.86
CA THR A 142 9.26 -6.43 -1.43
C THR A 142 8.51 -7.68 -0.95
N GLY A 143 7.36 -7.52 -0.30
CA GLY A 143 6.58 -8.57 0.34
C GLY A 143 5.52 -8.00 1.30
N PHE A 144 4.76 -8.87 1.95
CA PHE A 144 3.76 -8.52 2.95
C PHE A 144 3.98 -9.31 4.26
N ASP A 145 3.89 -8.67 5.42
CA ASP A 145 3.87 -9.36 6.71
C ASP A 145 2.59 -10.19 6.91
N ALA A 146 1.50 -9.77 6.27
CA ALA A 146 0.19 -10.42 6.32
C ALA A 146 -0.63 -10.18 5.05
N VAL A 147 -1.45 -11.15 4.67
CA VAL A 147 -2.52 -11.01 3.69
C VAL A 147 -3.84 -11.35 4.39
N PHE A 148 -4.89 -10.58 4.14
CA PHE A 148 -6.23 -10.77 4.68
C PHE A 148 -7.22 -10.99 3.54
N LEU A 149 -8.16 -11.91 3.72
CA LEU A 149 -9.33 -12.08 2.87
C LEU A 149 -10.60 -11.72 3.64
N THR A 150 -11.45 -10.83 3.09
CA THR A 150 -12.67 -10.35 3.73
C THR A 150 -13.81 -11.35 3.65
N HIS A 151 -14.08 -11.88 2.46
CA HIS A 151 -15.09 -12.89 2.13
C HIS A 151 -14.63 -13.69 0.88
N THR A 152 -15.40 -14.67 0.41
CA THR A 152 -14.88 -15.71 -0.50
C THR A 152 -15.13 -15.51 -1.99
N ASP A 153 -15.75 -14.40 -2.39
CA ASP A 153 -16.05 -14.07 -3.79
C ASP A 153 -14.80 -13.77 -4.64
N ASP A 154 -14.92 -14.05 -5.94
CA ASP A 154 -13.77 -14.14 -6.86
C ASP A 154 -13.00 -12.81 -6.96
N ASP A 155 -13.70 -11.66 -6.96
CA ASP A 155 -13.07 -10.35 -7.08
C ASP A 155 -12.44 -9.79 -5.79
N HIS A 156 -12.38 -10.63 -4.75
CA HIS A 156 -11.60 -10.41 -3.53
C HIS A 156 -10.58 -11.54 -3.31
N GLY A 157 -10.95 -12.80 -3.60
CA GLY A 157 -10.19 -13.99 -3.24
C GLY A 157 -9.38 -14.67 -4.35
N GLU A 158 -9.73 -14.50 -5.62
CA GLU A 158 -9.12 -15.25 -6.74
C GLU A 158 -7.62 -14.92 -6.89
N GLY A 159 -7.25 -13.64 -6.75
CA GLY A 159 -5.86 -13.17 -6.80
C GLY A 159 -4.94 -13.72 -5.71
N LEU A 160 -5.45 -14.45 -4.71
CA LEU A 160 -4.61 -15.13 -3.72
C LEU A 160 -3.87 -16.35 -4.31
N GLU A 161 -4.37 -16.93 -5.40
CA GLU A 161 -3.77 -18.11 -6.04
C GLU A 161 -2.40 -17.77 -6.65
N TRP A 162 -2.34 -16.83 -7.61
CA TRP A 162 -1.08 -16.36 -8.19
C TRP A 162 -0.13 -15.80 -7.12
N LEU A 163 -0.67 -15.16 -6.08
CA LEU A 163 0.14 -14.59 -5.00
C LEU A 163 0.81 -15.70 -4.19
N SER A 164 0.12 -16.82 -3.94
CA SER A 164 0.66 -17.97 -3.22
C SER A 164 1.78 -18.70 -3.98
N GLU A 165 1.71 -18.72 -5.31
CA GLU A 165 2.69 -19.38 -6.18
C GLU A 165 3.90 -18.49 -6.53
N SER A 166 3.79 -17.17 -6.31
CA SER A 166 4.86 -16.21 -6.57
C SER A 166 6.06 -16.34 -5.61
N ASP A 167 7.19 -15.75 -5.97
CA ASP A 167 8.33 -15.54 -5.05
C ASP A 167 8.08 -14.44 -4.00
N ILE A 168 6.93 -13.74 -4.02
CA ILE A 168 6.65 -12.62 -3.13
C ILE A 168 6.45 -13.13 -1.69
N PRO A 169 7.31 -12.77 -0.71
CA PRO A 169 7.17 -13.21 0.67
C PRO A 169 5.86 -12.75 1.28
N VAL A 170 5.11 -13.68 1.87
CA VAL A 170 3.96 -13.42 2.74
C VAL A 170 4.21 -14.05 4.10
N GLY A 171 4.12 -13.26 5.17
CA GLY A 171 4.37 -13.73 6.53
C GLY A 171 3.22 -14.55 7.14
N LYS A 172 1.96 -14.20 6.82
CA LYS A 172 0.74 -14.82 7.37
C LYS A 172 -0.45 -14.67 6.42
N TRP A 173 -1.39 -15.60 6.52
CA TRP A 173 -2.70 -15.52 5.88
C TRP A 173 -3.79 -15.42 6.95
N TYR A 174 -4.72 -14.49 6.76
CA TYR A 174 -5.87 -14.22 7.64
C TYR A 174 -7.17 -14.26 6.82
N ALA A 175 -8.27 -14.73 7.40
CA ALA A 175 -9.58 -14.75 6.75
C ALA A 175 -10.72 -14.69 7.77
N SER A 176 -11.94 -14.34 7.32
CA SER A 176 -13.15 -14.40 8.15
C SER A 176 -13.42 -15.81 8.65
N ALA A 177 -13.60 -15.96 9.97
CA ALA A 177 -13.95 -17.23 10.62
C ALA A 177 -15.41 -17.66 10.38
N MET A 178 -16.16 -16.88 9.61
CA MET A 178 -17.51 -17.18 9.13
C MET A 178 -17.51 -16.95 7.63
N TYR A 179 -17.99 -17.94 6.87
CA TYR A 179 -18.18 -17.86 5.43
C TYR A 179 -19.24 -18.88 5.01
N THR A 180 -19.90 -18.65 3.88
CA THR A 180 -20.88 -19.53 3.23
C THR A 180 -20.46 -19.82 1.78
N GLY A 181 -21.28 -20.54 1.02
CA GLY A 181 -21.04 -20.87 -0.40
C GLY A 181 -19.93 -21.89 -0.68
N VAL A 182 -18.73 -21.68 -0.12
CA VAL A 182 -17.53 -22.49 -0.33
C VAL A 182 -17.34 -23.56 0.76
N LYS A 183 -16.48 -24.54 0.49
CA LYS A 183 -16.00 -25.53 1.48
C LYS A 183 -14.59 -25.15 1.89
N GLU A 184 -14.23 -25.32 3.16
CA GLU A 184 -12.91 -24.98 3.72
C GLU A 184 -11.72 -25.32 2.79
N LYS A 185 -11.62 -26.57 2.32
CA LYS A 185 -10.59 -27.04 1.37
C LYS A 185 -10.66 -26.50 -0.08
N LYS A 186 -11.48 -25.46 -0.29
CA LYS A 186 -11.67 -24.69 -1.53
C LYS A 186 -11.66 -23.17 -1.27
N HIS A 187 -11.68 -22.75 0.01
CA HIS A 187 -11.63 -21.36 0.42
C HIS A 187 -10.31 -20.74 -0.08
N PRO A 188 -10.31 -19.59 -0.78
CA PRO A 188 -9.11 -19.10 -1.47
C PRO A 188 -7.89 -18.93 -0.55
N ALA A 189 -8.07 -18.32 0.63
CA ALA A 189 -6.99 -18.19 1.61
C ALA A 189 -6.45 -19.54 2.15
N VAL A 190 -7.25 -20.62 2.15
CA VAL A 190 -6.80 -21.95 2.59
C VAL A 190 -5.91 -22.57 1.52
N LYS A 191 -6.32 -22.52 0.24
CA LYS A 191 -5.47 -22.94 -0.90
C LYS A 191 -4.13 -22.21 -0.87
N ALA A 192 -4.18 -20.88 -0.70
CA ALA A 192 -3.00 -20.01 -0.69
C ALA A 192 -2.05 -20.26 0.51
N ALA A 193 -2.61 -20.58 1.68
CA ALA A 193 -1.84 -20.96 2.85
C ALA A 193 -1.20 -22.36 2.70
N GLU A 194 -1.97 -23.35 2.23
CA GLU A 194 -1.51 -24.72 2.00
C GLU A 194 -0.37 -24.78 0.97
N ALA A 195 -0.48 -24.04 -0.14
CA ALA A 195 0.56 -23.92 -1.16
C ALA A 195 1.93 -23.47 -0.58
N ARG A 196 1.90 -22.63 0.46
CA ARG A 196 3.09 -22.14 1.17
C ARG A 196 3.46 -22.93 2.43
N ASN A 197 2.83 -24.08 2.66
CA ASN A 197 3.02 -24.91 3.86
C ASN A 197 2.73 -24.14 5.16
N THR A 198 1.69 -23.31 5.13
CA THR A 198 1.19 -22.47 6.24
C THR A 198 -0.29 -22.73 6.51
N GLU A 199 -0.81 -22.24 7.64
CA GLU A 199 -2.23 -22.35 8.01
C GLU A 199 -2.89 -20.96 8.03
N VAL A 200 -4.20 -20.91 7.73
CA VAL A 200 -5.00 -19.69 7.84
C VAL A 200 -5.28 -19.36 9.30
N ILE A 201 -5.06 -18.10 9.68
CA ILE A 201 -5.47 -17.58 10.98
C ILE A 201 -6.87 -17.00 10.85
N TRP A 202 -7.88 -17.80 11.22
CA TRP A 202 -9.29 -17.42 11.21
C TRP A 202 -9.57 -16.29 12.22
N LEU A 203 -10.21 -15.21 11.77
CA LEU A 203 -10.52 -13.99 12.52
C LEU A 203 -12.02 -13.78 12.72
N LYS A 204 -12.43 -13.29 13.89
CA LYS A 204 -13.83 -12.99 14.26
C LYS A 204 -13.93 -11.66 15.00
N ARG A 205 -15.14 -11.12 15.14
CA ARG A 205 -15.45 -9.93 15.94
C ARG A 205 -14.75 -9.97 17.31
N GLY A 206 -13.99 -8.91 17.62
CA GLY A 206 -13.22 -8.75 18.85
C GLY A 206 -11.75 -9.20 18.77
N ASP A 207 -11.33 -9.93 17.72
CA ASP A 207 -9.91 -10.21 17.49
C ASP A 207 -9.15 -8.95 17.03
N SER A 208 -7.82 -8.98 17.08
CA SER A 208 -6.99 -7.83 16.69
C SER A 208 -5.59 -8.24 16.22
N VAL A 209 -5.12 -7.62 15.12
CA VAL A 209 -3.79 -7.86 14.54
C VAL A 209 -2.96 -6.58 14.62
N ALA A 210 -1.84 -6.64 15.34
CA ALA A 210 -0.92 -5.51 15.47
C ALA A 210 -0.03 -5.36 14.23
N MET A 211 0.06 -4.16 13.67
CA MET A 211 0.87 -3.85 12.49
C MET A 211 2.31 -3.51 12.91
N GLY A 212 3.04 -4.55 13.33
CA GLY A 212 4.41 -4.44 13.81
C GLY A 212 4.53 -3.53 15.04
N ASN A 213 5.61 -2.73 15.09
CA ASN A 213 5.91 -1.82 16.20
C ASN A 213 5.38 -0.38 15.99
N SER A 214 4.50 -0.17 15.00
CA SER A 214 3.96 1.17 14.66
C SER A 214 3.00 1.75 15.70
N GLY A 215 2.40 0.89 16.53
CA GLY A 215 1.26 1.22 17.39
C GLY A 215 -0.09 1.23 16.65
N ALA A 216 -0.13 0.84 15.36
CA ALA A 216 -1.37 0.59 14.64
C ALA A 216 -1.85 -0.86 14.82
N VAL A 217 -3.17 -1.05 14.86
CA VAL A 217 -3.84 -2.34 15.05
C VAL A 217 -5.04 -2.42 14.12
N LEU A 218 -5.22 -3.54 13.42
CA LEU A 218 -6.48 -3.90 12.75
C LEU A 218 -7.38 -4.62 13.76
N ARG A 219 -8.44 -3.97 14.23
CA ARG A 219 -9.47 -4.55 15.11
C ARG A 219 -10.63 -5.08 14.27
N VAL A 220 -11.02 -6.33 14.49
CA VAL A 220 -12.13 -6.97 13.76
C VAL A 220 -13.45 -6.57 14.39
N LEU A 221 -14.35 -5.97 13.61
CA LEU A 221 -15.67 -5.53 14.05
C LEU A 221 -16.79 -6.48 13.61
N ALA A 222 -16.69 -7.10 12.44
CA ALA A 222 -17.71 -8.02 11.92
C ALA A 222 -17.04 -9.19 11.15
N PRO A 223 -17.75 -10.31 10.88
CA PRO A 223 -19.13 -10.61 11.29
C PRO A 223 -19.28 -10.95 12.78
N GLU A 224 -20.48 -10.71 13.34
CA GLU A 224 -20.89 -11.18 14.67
C GLU A 224 -21.58 -12.57 14.60
N SER A 225 -22.28 -12.85 13.51
CA SER A 225 -22.96 -14.12 13.27
C SER A 225 -22.91 -14.50 11.78
N LEU A 226 -22.90 -15.79 11.49
CA LEU A 226 -22.82 -16.33 10.12
C LEU A 226 -24.12 -16.02 9.35
N ASN A 227 -24.00 -15.29 8.25
CA ASN A 227 -25.02 -15.26 7.21
C ASN A 227 -24.86 -16.52 6.33
N THR A 228 -25.93 -17.30 6.17
CA THR A 228 -25.93 -18.51 5.35
C THR A 228 -26.22 -18.25 3.88
N ASP A 229 -26.75 -17.08 3.55
CA ASP A 229 -27.50 -16.83 2.30
C ASP A 229 -26.70 -15.98 1.29
N LYS A 230 -25.82 -15.10 1.79
CA LYS A 230 -24.84 -14.29 1.02
C LYS A 230 -23.52 -14.22 1.80
N ASP A 231 -22.38 -14.26 1.11
CA ASP A 231 -21.05 -14.20 1.75
C ASP A 231 -20.52 -12.76 1.91
N ASP A 232 -21.04 -11.82 1.12
CA ASP A 232 -20.87 -10.37 1.24
C ASP A 232 -21.10 -9.92 2.71
N ASN A 233 -22.14 -10.49 3.33
CA ASN A 233 -22.55 -10.23 4.71
C ASN A 233 -21.77 -11.02 5.78
N ASN A 234 -20.79 -11.82 5.37
CA ASN A 234 -19.77 -12.42 6.23
C ASN A 234 -18.44 -11.66 6.16
N SER A 235 -18.38 -10.54 5.43
CA SER A 235 -17.18 -9.71 5.23
C SER A 235 -16.48 -9.38 6.55
N LEU A 236 -15.16 -9.57 6.57
CA LEU A 236 -14.28 -9.21 7.69
C LEU A 236 -14.13 -7.68 7.81
N VAL A 237 -15.14 -7.00 8.37
CA VAL A 237 -15.08 -5.57 8.65
C VAL A 237 -14.00 -5.30 9.70
N MET A 238 -13.03 -4.45 9.36
CA MET A 238 -11.88 -4.13 10.20
C MET A 238 -11.70 -2.62 10.36
N MET A 239 -11.45 -2.17 11.59
CA MET A 239 -10.98 -0.82 11.86
C MET A 239 -9.47 -0.85 12.08
N LEU A 240 -8.70 -0.19 11.22
CA LEU A 240 -7.33 0.20 11.54
C LEU A 240 -7.40 1.34 12.55
N GLU A 241 -6.83 1.12 13.73
CA GLU A 241 -6.72 2.12 14.80
C GLU A 241 -5.26 2.44 15.04
N SER A 242 -4.88 3.72 14.96
CA SER A 242 -3.48 4.15 15.11
C SER A 242 -3.36 5.52 15.80
N PRO A 243 -2.18 5.88 16.32
CA PRO A 243 -1.88 7.25 16.78
C PRO A 243 -1.94 8.32 15.68
N GLN A 244 -2.12 7.94 14.42
CA GLN A 244 -2.24 8.84 13.28
C GLN A 244 -3.68 9.02 12.78
N GLY A 245 -4.62 8.21 13.27
CA GLY A 245 -6.04 8.22 12.89
C GLY A 245 -6.61 6.81 12.68
N ARG A 246 -7.84 6.75 12.15
CA ARG A 246 -8.59 5.52 11.92
C ARG A 246 -8.99 5.34 10.45
N ILE A 247 -8.90 4.10 9.95
CA ILE A 247 -9.38 3.69 8.62
C ILE A 247 -10.37 2.53 8.80
N LEU A 248 -11.58 2.66 8.25
CA LEU A 248 -12.58 1.60 8.26
C LEU A 248 -12.55 0.85 6.92
N LEU A 249 -12.33 -0.47 6.99
CA LEU A 249 -12.39 -1.42 5.89
C LEU A 249 -13.62 -2.30 6.07
N THR A 250 -14.43 -2.48 5.03
CA THR A 250 -15.75 -3.11 5.15
C THR A 250 -15.91 -4.43 4.39
N GLY A 251 -15.01 -4.73 3.44
CA GLY A 251 -15.34 -5.70 2.38
C GLY A 251 -16.65 -5.28 1.70
N ASP A 252 -17.49 -6.27 1.38
CA ASP A 252 -18.75 -6.10 0.68
C ASP A 252 -19.99 -6.11 1.61
N MET A 253 -19.78 -5.76 2.88
CA MET A 253 -20.82 -5.60 3.91
C MET A 253 -22.07 -4.82 3.44
N GLU A 254 -23.15 -5.55 3.16
CA GLU A 254 -24.46 -5.00 2.81
C GLU A 254 -25.24 -4.49 4.03
N LEU A 255 -26.41 -3.87 3.79
CA LEU A 255 -27.32 -3.36 4.81
C LEU A 255 -27.69 -4.36 5.94
N VAL A 256 -27.64 -5.68 5.71
CA VAL A 256 -27.93 -6.69 6.75
C VAL A 256 -26.80 -6.79 7.77
N GLN A 257 -25.55 -6.91 7.33
CA GLN A 257 -24.38 -6.89 8.21
C GLN A 257 -24.09 -5.48 8.74
N GLU A 258 -24.38 -4.43 7.97
CA GLU A 258 -24.31 -3.03 8.41
C GLU A 258 -25.22 -2.77 9.63
N ALA A 259 -26.45 -3.29 9.61
CA ALA A 259 -27.38 -3.17 10.73
C ALA A 259 -26.85 -3.85 12.00
N GLN A 260 -26.25 -5.05 11.88
CA GLN A 260 -25.58 -5.73 13.01
C GLN A 260 -24.44 -4.87 13.57
N LEU A 261 -23.61 -4.30 12.70
CA LEU A 261 -22.48 -3.45 13.07
C LEU A 261 -22.94 -2.18 13.81
N LEU A 262 -24.04 -1.56 13.37
CA LEU A 262 -24.64 -0.39 14.02
C LEU A 262 -25.24 -0.72 15.40
N ASP A 263 -26.04 -1.80 15.49
CA ASP A 263 -26.66 -2.25 16.75
C ASP A 263 -25.61 -2.69 17.79
N SER A 264 -24.42 -3.09 17.33
CA SER A 264 -23.30 -3.50 18.19
C SER A 264 -22.72 -2.38 19.07
N GLY A 265 -22.98 -1.11 18.74
CA GLY A 265 -22.56 0.05 19.51
C GLY A 265 -21.06 0.41 19.39
N ASP A 266 -20.33 -0.15 18.42
CA ASP A 266 -18.97 0.24 18.11
C ASP A 266 -18.86 1.71 17.65
N ASP A 267 -17.78 2.40 18.05
CA ASP A 267 -17.42 3.69 17.47
C ASP A 267 -16.87 3.47 16.06
N LEU A 268 -17.68 3.76 15.04
CA LEU A 268 -17.32 3.62 13.62
C LEU A 268 -16.57 4.85 13.05
N SER A 269 -16.37 5.91 13.84
CA SER A 269 -15.88 7.20 13.32
C SER A 269 -14.46 7.12 12.78
N CYS A 270 -14.29 7.41 11.49
CA CYS A 270 -13.03 7.20 10.77
C CYS A 270 -12.58 8.45 9.99
N GLN A 271 -11.32 8.45 9.55
CA GLN A 271 -10.80 9.49 8.66
C GLN A 271 -10.93 9.06 7.20
N VAL A 272 -10.74 7.77 6.93
CA VAL A 272 -10.91 7.13 5.63
C VAL A 272 -11.85 5.94 5.79
N LEU A 273 -12.83 5.83 4.91
CA LEU A 273 -13.74 4.69 4.77
C LEU A 273 -13.48 4.06 3.40
N LYS A 274 -13.17 2.76 3.34
CA LYS A 274 -13.50 1.97 2.14
C LYS A 274 -15.01 1.76 2.16
N VAL A 275 -15.70 2.21 1.11
CA VAL A 275 -17.14 2.04 0.96
C VAL A 275 -17.45 0.55 0.70
N PRO A 276 -18.51 -0.02 1.33
CA PRO A 276 -18.92 -1.40 1.09
C PRO A 276 -19.41 -1.67 -0.33
N ASN A 277 -19.29 -2.93 -0.77
CA ASN A 277 -19.78 -3.49 -2.04
C ASN A 277 -19.69 -2.52 -3.21
N HIS A 278 -18.50 -1.94 -3.39
CA HIS A 278 -18.17 -1.07 -4.53
C HIS A 278 -19.11 0.14 -4.69
N ALA A 279 -19.78 0.53 -3.59
CA ALA A 279 -20.89 1.49 -3.54
C ALA A 279 -22.16 1.07 -4.31
N ASP A 280 -22.58 -0.19 -4.18
CA ASP A 280 -23.88 -0.68 -4.69
C ASP A 280 -25.08 -0.23 -3.84
N ASP A 281 -26.29 -0.29 -4.41
CA ASP A 281 -27.48 0.39 -3.87
C ASP A 281 -27.99 -0.17 -2.53
N ASP A 282 -27.70 -1.44 -2.24
CA ASP A 282 -28.00 -2.17 -0.99
C ASP A 282 -26.93 -2.01 0.11
N THR A 283 -26.11 -0.95 0.02
CA THR A 283 -25.10 -0.58 1.02
C THR A 283 -25.30 0.82 1.64
N THR A 284 -24.49 1.13 2.66
CA THR A 284 -24.16 2.49 3.10
C THR A 284 -25.40 3.31 3.49
N SER A 285 -26.12 2.91 4.53
CA SER A 285 -27.34 3.63 4.94
C SER A 285 -27.05 5.06 5.42
N ASP A 286 -28.13 5.86 5.49
CA ASP A 286 -28.13 7.15 6.16
C ASP A 286 -27.66 7.08 7.64
N ALA A 287 -27.73 5.92 8.30
CA ALA A 287 -27.22 5.74 9.65
C ALA A 287 -25.72 5.45 9.65
N PHE A 288 -25.27 4.50 8.82
CA PHE A 288 -23.85 4.13 8.71
C PHE A 288 -22.97 5.26 8.17
N ALA A 289 -23.40 5.98 7.13
CA ALA A 289 -22.67 7.13 6.63
C ALA A 289 -22.42 8.19 7.73
N LYS A 290 -23.41 8.40 8.62
CA LYS A 290 -23.31 9.34 9.75
C LYS A 290 -22.53 8.78 10.94
N ALA A 291 -22.53 7.47 11.16
CA ALA A 291 -21.74 6.80 12.20
C ALA A 291 -20.25 6.74 11.83
N ALA A 292 -19.94 6.44 10.56
CA ALA A 292 -18.59 6.49 10.02
C ALA A 292 -18.05 7.94 9.93
N SER A 293 -18.91 8.90 9.55
CA SER A 293 -18.59 10.34 9.48
C SER A 293 -17.29 10.64 8.72
N ALA A 294 -16.95 9.82 7.71
CA ALA A 294 -15.63 9.79 7.12
C ALA A 294 -15.28 11.11 6.43
N ARG A 295 -14.01 11.52 6.51
CA ARG A 295 -13.50 12.66 5.71
C ARG A 295 -13.35 12.27 4.25
N LEU A 296 -12.88 11.05 3.99
CA LEU A 296 -12.66 10.50 2.67
C LEU A 296 -13.38 9.15 2.55
N ALA A 297 -14.17 8.98 1.50
CA ALA A 297 -14.83 7.73 1.14
C ALA A 297 -14.21 7.21 -0.17
N VAL A 298 -13.60 6.04 -0.09
CA VAL A 298 -12.83 5.39 -1.17
C VAL A 298 -13.69 4.29 -1.75
N ILE A 299 -13.99 4.39 -3.04
CA ILE A 299 -14.80 3.42 -3.78
C ILE A 299 -13.88 2.67 -4.74
N SER A 300 -13.67 1.39 -4.51
CA SER A 300 -13.12 0.50 -5.55
C SER A 300 -14.26 0.14 -6.48
N THR A 301 -14.22 0.50 -7.76
CA THR A 301 -15.12 -0.06 -8.79
C THR A 301 -14.62 0.27 -10.20
N SER A 302 -15.26 -0.34 -11.20
CA SER A 302 -15.15 -0.03 -12.62
C SER A 302 -16.54 0.05 -13.25
N THR A 303 -16.92 1.24 -13.73
CA THR A 303 -18.16 1.46 -14.50
C THR A 303 -18.18 0.73 -15.86
N GLU A 304 -17.07 0.11 -16.27
CA GLU A 304 -17.02 -0.78 -17.45
C GLU A 304 -17.48 -2.20 -17.10
N GLU A 305 -17.21 -2.67 -15.88
CA GLU A 305 -17.62 -3.99 -15.38
C GLU A 305 -19.00 -3.98 -14.72
N LYS A 306 -19.32 -2.93 -13.96
CA LYS A 306 -20.58 -2.76 -13.21
C LYS A 306 -21.07 -1.31 -13.33
N PRO A 307 -21.70 -0.93 -14.46
CA PRO A 307 -22.15 0.44 -14.77
C PRO A 307 -23.06 1.10 -13.72
N GLU A 308 -23.71 0.28 -12.89
CA GLU A 308 -24.59 0.69 -11.79
C GLU A 308 -23.82 1.24 -10.58
N THR A 309 -22.53 0.90 -10.45
CA THR A 309 -21.66 1.38 -9.35
C THR A 309 -20.71 2.47 -9.81
N PRO A 310 -20.51 3.55 -9.04
CA PRO A 310 -21.12 3.82 -7.73
C PRO A 310 -22.56 4.33 -7.83
N ASP A 311 -23.46 3.82 -6.97
CA ASP A 311 -24.82 4.34 -6.86
C ASP A 311 -24.82 5.82 -6.47
N ALA A 312 -25.56 6.63 -7.23
CA ALA A 312 -25.78 8.04 -6.95
C ALA A 312 -26.47 8.27 -5.59
N GLY A 313 -27.28 7.31 -5.12
CA GLY A 313 -27.85 7.28 -3.78
C GLY A 313 -26.77 7.14 -2.69
N VAL A 314 -25.91 6.12 -2.76
CA VAL A 314 -24.76 5.91 -1.85
C VAL A 314 -23.87 7.14 -1.81
N VAL A 315 -23.46 7.65 -2.98
CA VAL A 315 -22.61 8.85 -3.08
C VAL A 315 -23.29 10.08 -2.47
N SER A 316 -24.61 10.21 -2.63
CA SER A 316 -25.39 11.28 -1.99
C SER A 316 -25.47 11.12 -0.46
N ARG A 317 -25.66 9.89 0.06
CA ARG A 317 -25.69 9.61 1.51
C ARG A 317 -24.34 9.92 2.18
N LEU A 318 -23.24 9.51 1.55
CA LEU A 318 -21.87 9.84 1.97
C LEU A 318 -21.59 11.36 1.91
N SER A 319 -21.96 12.01 0.81
CA SER A 319 -21.77 13.47 0.64
C SER A 319 -22.59 14.26 1.67
N ALA A 320 -23.81 13.82 2.00
CA ALA A 320 -24.66 14.42 3.03
C ALA A 320 -24.12 14.20 4.46
N ALA A 321 -23.34 13.14 4.69
CA ALA A 321 -22.58 12.94 5.92
C ALA A 321 -21.25 13.73 5.97
N GLY A 322 -20.88 14.42 4.88
CA GLY A 322 -19.69 15.27 4.79
C GLY A 322 -18.45 14.60 4.21
N SER A 323 -18.57 13.38 3.66
CA SER A 323 -17.47 12.66 3.03
C SER A 323 -17.14 13.20 1.63
N GLN A 324 -15.85 13.31 1.32
CA GLN A 324 -15.39 13.41 -0.06
C GLN A 324 -15.33 12.00 -0.65
N CYS A 325 -16.15 11.70 -1.66
CA CYS A 325 -16.07 10.43 -2.41
C CYS A 325 -15.00 10.52 -3.51
N ILE A 326 -14.23 9.45 -3.71
CA ILE A 326 -13.26 9.25 -4.80
C ILE A 326 -13.28 7.79 -5.26
N VAL A 327 -13.05 7.54 -6.55
CA VAL A 327 -13.25 6.22 -7.18
C VAL A 327 -11.95 5.71 -7.82
N THR A 328 -11.62 4.42 -7.64
CA THR A 328 -10.35 3.85 -8.11
C THR A 328 -10.15 3.95 -9.62
N GLN A 329 -11.22 3.84 -10.42
CA GLN A 329 -11.17 3.90 -11.89
C GLN A 329 -10.53 5.17 -12.45
N ASP A 330 -10.58 6.28 -11.71
CA ASP A 330 -9.96 7.56 -12.11
C ASP A 330 -8.41 7.52 -11.99
N GLY A 331 -7.86 6.57 -11.24
CA GLY A 331 -6.43 6.35 -11.04
C GLY A 331 -5.93 5.14 -11.84
N GLY A 332 -4.87 5.33 -12.63
CA GLY A 332 -4.35 4.27 -13.51
C GLY A 332 -3.86 3.02 -12.75
N LEU A 333 -3.20 3.22 -11.60
CA LEU A 333 -2.82 2.16 -10.67
C LEU A 333 -3.82 2.05 -9.50
N GLY A 334 -4.42 3.18 -9.11
CA GLY A 334 -5.28 3.29 -7.93
C GLY A 334 -5.17 4.64 -7.24
N ILE A 335 -5.53 4.66 -5.96
CA ILE A 335 -5.52 5.86 -5.11
C ILE A 335 -4.54 5.66 -3.96
N TYR A 336 -3.48 6.48 -3.93
CA TYR A 336 -2.57 6.54 -2.79
C TYR A 336 -3.10 7.54 -1.76
N ILE A 337 -3.06 7.14 -0.49
CA ILE A 337 -3.62 7.87 0.65
C ILE A 337 -2.58 7.82 1.78
N SER A 338 -2.31 8.98 2.38
CA SER A 338 -1.46 9.13 3.55
C SER A 338 -2.24 9.80 4.69
N LEU A 339 -2.27 9.13 5.83
CA LEU A 339 -2.92 9.55 7.07
C LEU A 339 -1.86 9.85 8.13
N SER A 340 -1.82 11.11 8.59
CA SER A 340 -0.91 11.56 9.65
C SER A 340 -1.58 12.57 10.57
N ASN A 341 -1.54 12.31 11.88
CA ASN A 341 -2.11 13.18 12.94
C ASN A 341 -3.57 13.61 12.67
N GLY A 342 -4.40 12.71 12.13
CA GLY A 342 -5.80 12.95 11.76
C GLY A 342 -6.00 13.66 10.40
N LEU A 343 -4.94 14.14 9.76
CA LEU A 343 -5.00 14.71 8.41
C LEU A 343 -4.88 13.60 7.37
N VAL A 344 -5.84 13.59 6.43
CA VAL A 344 -5.81 12.76 5.22
C VAL A 344 -5.31 13.61 4.05
N THR A 345 -4.32 13.08 3.34
CA THR A 345 -3.88 13.51 2.01
C THR A 345 -4.00 12.33 1.04
N TRP A 346 -4.36 12.58 -0.21
CA TRP A 346 -4.54 11.53 -1.21
C TRP A 346 -4.20 12.04 -2.62
N GLU A 347 -3.84 11.13 -3.52
CA GLU A 347 -3.61 11.39 -4.95
C GLU A 347 -3.98 10.16 -5.80
N TYR A 348 -4.36 10.40 -7.06
CA TYR A 348 -4.49 9.32 -8.04
C TYR A 348 -3.09 8.92 -8.53
N VAL A 349 -2.77 7.64 -8.44
CA VAL A 349 -1.50 7.11 -8.94
C VAL A 349 -1.67 6.77 -10.41
N HIS A 350 -1.02 7.54 -11.28
CA HIS A 350 -1.03 7.32 -12.73
C HIS A 350 0.12 6.40 -13.15
N ILE A 351 -0.20 5.45 -14.01
CA ILE A 351 0.79 4.58 -14.69
C ILE A 351 1.32 5.26 -15.96
N PRO A 352 2.51 4.90 -16.45
CA PRO A 352 3.07 5.43 -17.70
C PRO A 352 2.13 5.22 -18.90
N GLU A 353 2.29 5.99 -19.97
CA GLU A 353 1.53 5.76 -21.21
C GLU A 353 1.77 4.34 -21.75
N GLU A 354 0.77 3.80 -22.42
CA GLU A 354 0.71 2.41 -22.85
C GLU A 354 1.77 2.07 -23.93
N ALA A 355 2.50 0.98 -23.72
CA ALA A 355 3.46 0.44 -24.68
C ALA A 355 2.75 -0.28 -25.83
N LYS A 356 2.09 0.51 -26.68
CA LYS A 356 1.25 0.04 -27.79
C LYS A 356 2.03 -0.80 -28.81
N ASN A 357 1.25 -1.55 -29.60
CA ASN A 357 1.67 -2.30 -30.79
C ASN A 357 2.32 -3.68 -30.51
N ILE A 358 2.00 -4.35 -29.41
CA ILE A 358 2.11 -5.83 -29.33
C ILE A 358 0.70 -6.39 -29.45
N ALA A 359 0.52 -7.35 -30.36
CA ALA A 359 -0.76 -7.98 -30.62
C ALA A 359 -0.68 -9.51 -30.54
N ILE A 360 -1.75 -10.13 -30.06
CA ILE A 360 -1.97 -11.57 -30.16
C ILE A 360 -2.51 -11.85 -31.56
N ARG A 361 -1.88 -12.77 -32.29
CA ARG A 361 -2.26 -13.07 -33.68
C ARG A 361 -2.85 -14.45 -33.88
N GLU A 362 -2.43 -15.41 -33.08
CA GLU A 362 -2.91 -16.80 -33.16
C GLU A 362 -3.05 -17.35 -31.73
N VAL A 363 -4.19 -17.97 -31.45
CA VAL A 363 -4.51 -18.71 -30.22
C VAL A 363 -4.96 -20.09 -30.66
N VAL A 364 -4.03 -21.04 -30.71
CA VAL A 364 -4.20 -22.33 -31.37
C VAL A 364 -4.53 -23.39 -30.32
N ALA A 365 -5.81 -23.54 -29.98
CA ALA A 365 -6.26 -24.53 -29.00
C ALA A 365 -5.89 -25.97 -29.38
N GLY A 366 -5.73 -26.29 -30.67
CA GLY A 366 -5.26 -27.60 -31.14
C GLY A 366 -3.90 -27.96 -30.53
N ASP A 367 -2.92 -27.10 -30.75
CA ASP A 367 -1.52 -27.28 -30.38
C ASP A 367 -1.13 -26.57 -29.07
N ASP A 368 -2.10 -25.93 -28.39
CA ASP A 368 -1.93 -25.22 -27.11
C ASP A 368 -0.86 -24.11 -27.20
N ILE A 369 -0.91 -23.30 -28.27
CA ILE A 369 0.07 -22.26 -28.62
C ILE A 369 -0.55 -20.86 -28.69
N VAL A 370 0.18 -19.85 -28.22
CA VAL A 370 -0.11 -18.42 -28.39
C VAL A 370 1.00 -17.75 -29.20
N VAL A 371 0.65 -16.95 -30.21
CA VAL A 371 1.61 -16.18 -31.03
C VAL A 371 1.41 -14.68 -30.83
N LEU A 372 2.45 -14.00 -30.33
CA LEU A 372 2.54 -12.55 -30.27
C LEU A 372 3.29 -11.98 -31.48
N TYR A 373 2.96 -10.76 -31.87
CA TYR A 373 3.59 -10.01 -32.96
C TYR A 373 3.83 -8.55 -32.56
N ASN A 374 5.01 -8.00 -32.91
CA ASN A 374 5.33 -6.59 -32.67
C ASN A 374 5.05 -5.75 -33.93
N GLU A 375 4.00 -4.94 -33.88
CA GLU A 375 3.58 -4.00 -34.92
C GLU A 375 4.31 -2.63 -34.82
N SER A 376 5.14 -2.40 -33.80
CA SER A 376 5.88 -1.14 -33.66
C SER A 376 7.11 -1.06 -34.58
N ALA A 377 7.66 0.15 -34.69
CA ALA A 377 8.92 0.41 -35.38
C ALA A 377 10.18 0.20 -34.48
N GLU A 378 10.00 -0.21 -33.23
CA GLU A 378 11.08 -0.37 -32.24
C GLU A 378 11.03 -1.78 -31.60
N ALA A 379 12.03 -2.11 -30.76
CA ALA A 379 11.98 -3.35 -29.98
C ALA A 379 11.21 -3.11 -28.68
N VAL A 380 10.25 -3.99 -28.36
CA VAL A 380 9.46 -3.90 -27.12
C VAL A 380 10.00 -4.87 -26.09
N ASP A 381 10.29 -4.37 -24.89
CA ASP A 381 10.65 -5.17 -23.71
C ASP A 381 9.38 -5.71 -23.03
N LEU A 382 9.27 -7.03 -22.94
CA LEU A 382 8.16 -7.76 -22.32
C LEU A 382 8.42 -8.12 -20.85
N SER A 383 9.54 -7.69 -20.25
CA SER A 383 9.86 -7.98 -18.84
C SER A 383 8.70 -7.64 -17.89
N GLY A 384 8.12 -8.64 -17.23
CA GLY A 384 7.02 -8.47 -16.27
C GLY A 384 5.62 -8.32 -16.87
N TRP A 385 5.47 -8.33 -18.20
CA TRP A 385 4.17 -8.53 -18.87
C TRP A 385 3.64 -9.94 -18.59
N TYR A 386 2.37 -10.21 -18.85
CA TYR A 386 1.81 -11.56 -18.69
C TYR A 386 0.68 -11.90 -19.67
N LEU A 387 0.57 -13.18 -20.01
CA LEU A 387 -0.63 -13.77 -20.63
C LEU A 387 -1.51 -14.39 -19.54
N PHE A 388 -2.82 -14.33 -19.71
CA PHE A 388 -3.82 -15.00 -18.89
C PHE A 388 -4.84 -15.72 -19.78
N SER A 389 -5.33 -16.88 -19.35
CA SER A 389 -6.44 -17.59 -20.01
C SER A 389 -7.73 -17.43 -19.21
N ASP A 390 -8.74 -16.78 -19.80
CA ASP A 390 -10.05 -16.61 -19.18
C ASP A 390 -10.77 -17.95 -18.94
N LYS A 391 -10.44 -19.02 -19.71
CA LYS A 391 -11.05 -20.34 -19.52
C LYS A 391 -10.18 -21.43 -18.89
N GLY A 392 -8.87 -21.35 -18.98
CA GLY A 392 -7.94 -22.21 -18.24
C GLY A 392 -7.74 -21.76 -16.79
N GLU A 393 -7.85 -20.45 -16.54
CA GLU A 393 -7.56 -19.77 -15.26
C GLU A 393 -6.04 -19.71 -14.91
N GLU A 394 -5.14 -20.22 -15.77
CA GLU A 394 -3.68 -20.09 -15.60
C GLU A 394 -3.08 -18.77 -16.13
N MET A 395 -1.82 -18.48 -15.74
CA MET A 395 -1.11 -17.26 -16.12
C MET A 395 0.38 -17.49 -16.42
N PHE A 396 0.90 -16.86 -17.48
CA PHE A 396 2.32 -16.86 -17.84
C PHE A 396 2.94 -15.46 -17.76
N THR A 397 3.91 -15.26 -16.87
CA THR A 397 4.69 -14.00 -16.80
C THR A 397 5.94 -14.08 -17.69
N PHE A 398 6.16 -13.08 -18.53
CA PHE A 398 7.35 -13.00 -19.39
C PHE A 398 8.63 -12.73 -18.57
N PRO A 399 9.72 -13.48 -18.81
CA PRO A 399 10.95 -13.37 -18.03
C PRO A 399 11.71 -12.07 -18.33
N GLY A 400 12.49 -11.60 -17.36
CA GLY A 400 13.31 -10.39 -17.50
C GLY A 400 14.31 -10.48 -18.67
N GLY A 401 14.30 -9.47 -19.53
CA GLY A 401 15.08 -9.43 -20.78
C GLY A 401 14.40 -10.10 -21.98
N CYS A 402 13.15 -10.56 -21.84
CA CYS A 402 12.34 -10.96 -22.99
C CYS A 402 11.98 -9.73 -23.83
N SER A 403 12.21 -9.76 -25.15
CA SER A 403 11.86 -8.66 -26.04
C SER A 403 11.53 -9.16 -27.44
N ILE A 404 10.62 -8.46 -28.14
CA ILE A 404 10.28 -8.73 -29.55
C ILE A 404 10.83 -7.59 -30.41
N GLY A 405 11.58 -7.90 -31.47
CA GLY A 405 12.06 -6.90 -32.43
C GLY A 405 10.94 -6.36 -33.34
N PRO A 406 11.15 -5.22 -34.02
CA PRO A 406 10.11 -4.59 -34.84
C PRO A 406 9.74 -5.46 -36.04
N GLY A 407 8.48 -5.90 -36.10
CA GLY A 407 7.98 -6.83 -37.12
C GLY A 407 8.30 -8.31 -36.87
N ASP A 408 8.94 -8.65 -35.74
CA ASP A 408 9.16 -10.04 -35.32
C ASP A 408 7.95 -10.64 -34.60
N ARG A 409 7.95 -11.96 -34.45
CA ARG A 409 6.95 -12.74 -33.67
C ARG A 409 7.60 -13.45 -32.49
N LEU A 410 6.81 -13.77 -31.47
CA LEU A 410 7.18 -14.61 -30.34
C LEU A 410 6.12 -15.70 -30.17
N ILE A 411 6.55 -16.96 -30.09
CA ILE A 411 5.66 -18.12 -29.94
C ILE A 411 5.79 -18.68 -28.53
N ILE A 412 4.67 -18.83 -27.84
CA ILE A 412 4.58 -19.44 -26.52
C ILE A 412 3.82 -20.76 -26.67
N GLY A 413 4.44 -21.88 -26.32
CA GLY A 413 3.79 -23.20 -26.23
C GLY A 413 3.66 -23.64 -24.77
N THR A 414 2.87 -24.68 -24.49
CA THR A 414 2.69 -25.24 -23.13
C THR A 414 3.40 -26.58 -22.94
N GLU A 415 3.42 -27.14 -21.73
CA GLU A 415 3.83 -28.54 -21.51
C GLU A 415 2.84 -29.58 -22.13
N SER A 416 1.86 -29.14 -22.92
CA SER A 416 1.01 -30.00 -23.75
C SER A 416 0.90 -29.56 -25.22
N SER A 417 1.84 -28.75 -25.71
CA SER A 417 2.00 -28.55 -27.16
C SER A 417 2.50 -29.82 -27.85
N GLU A 418 1.99 -30.07 -29.07
CA GLU A 418 2.41 -31.21 -29.91
C GLU A 418 3.61 -30.87 -30.84
N ASP A 419 3.97 -29.59 -30.93
CA ASP A 419 5.13 -29.04 -31.64
C ASP A 419 6.17 -28.48 -30.65
N ASP A 420 7.45 -28.50 -31.00
CA ASP A 420 8.57 -27.92 -30.23
C ASP A 420 9.18 -26.64 -30.86
N ASP A 421 8.65 -26.12 -31.97
CA ASP A 421 9.02 -24.82 -32.57
C ASP A 421 8.41 -23.60 -31.82
N PHE A 422 8.55 -23.56 -30.49
CA PHE A 422 8.17 -22.42 -29.65
C PHE A 422 9.40 -21.72 -29.02
N HIS A 423 9.25 -20.44 -28.72
CA HIS A 423 10.34 -19.58 -28.19
C HIS A 423 10.37 -19.57 -26.66
N LEU A 424 9.20 -19.73 -26.03
CA LEU A 424 9.02 -19.77 -24.58
C LEU A 424 8.04 -20.91 -24.21
N LEU A 425 8.27 -21.51 -23.04
CA LEU A 425 7.41 -22.54 -22.46
C LEU A 425 6.56 -21.95 -21.34
N TRP A 426 5.24 -22.01 -21.50
CA TRP A 426 4.27 -21.90 -20.42
C TRP A 426 4.28 -23.26 -19.67
N PRO A 427 4.58 -23.31 -18.36
CA PRO A 427 4.82 -24.58 -17.64
C PRO A 427 3.56 -25.46 -17.44
N ASP A 428 2.38 -24.88 -17.63
CA ASP A 428 1.08 -25.52 -17.42
C ASP A 428 0.67 -26.43 -18.58
N LYS A 429 -0.52 -27.05 -18.50
CA LYS A 429 -1.02 -27.99 -19.51
C LYS A 429 -2.51 -27.82 -19.79
N LYS A 430 -2.85 -27.64 -21.06
CA LYS A 430 -4.21 -27.47 -21.61
C LYS A 430 -4.84 -26.15 -21.19
N VAL A 431 -3.97 -25.13 -21.14
CA VAL A 431 -4.30 -23.74 -20.83
C VAL A 431 -5.38 -23.26 -21.78
N ILE A 432 -5.16 -23.40 -23.08
CA ILE A 432 -6.13 -22.99 -24.09
C ILE A 432 -7.23 -24.04 -24.17
N ASN A 433 -8.47 -23.65 -23.85
CA ASN A 433 -9.57 -24.60 -23.81
C ASN A 433 -9.89 -25.19 -25.19
N LYS A 434 -9.85 -26.52 -25.31
CA LYS A 434 -10.07 -27.23 -26.59
C LYS A 434 -11.54 -27.57 -26.87
N SER A 435 -12.49 -26.97 -26.15
CA SER A 435 -13.92 -27.38 -26.16
C SER A 435 -14.96 -26.27 -25.93
N LYS A 436 -14.50 -25.05 -25.66
CA LYS A 436 -15.30 -23.86 -25.38
C LYS A 436 -14.56 -22.65 -25.95
N THR A 437 -15.27 -21.56 -26.20
CA THR A 437 -14.62 -20.26 -26.42
C THR A 437 -13.75 -19.94 -25.20
N ASP A 438 -12.51 -19.57 -25.47
CA ASP A 438 -11.50 -19.17 -24.50
C ASP A 438 -10.79 -17.93 -25.04
N VAL A 439 -10.48 -16.98 -24.15
CA VAL A 439 -9.87 -15.70 -24.50
C VAL A 439 -8.52 -15.64 -23.79
N ILE A 440 -7.47 -15.46 -24.59
CA ILE A 440 -6.15 -15.17 -24.07
C ILE A 440 -5.97 -13.66 -24.12
N THR A 441 -5.64 -13.06 -22.98
CA THR A 441 -5.40 -11.62 -22.86
C THR A 441 -3.95 -11.35 -22.47
N LEU A 442 -3.30 -10.43 -23.19
CA LEU A 442 -1.97 -9.93 -22.91
C LEU A 442 -2.06 -8.67 -22.04
N TYR A 443 -1.37 -8.70 -20.90
CA TYR A 443 -1.30 -7.59 -19.96
C TYR A 443 0.12 -7.01 -19.89
N ASP A 444 0.20 -5.69 -19.75
CA ASP A 444 1.45 -4.98 -19.45
C ASP A 444 1.85 -5.15 -17.96
N PRO A 445 3.06 -4.71 -17.54
CA PRO A 445 3.51 -4.85 -16.15
C PRO A 445 2.66 -4.09 -15.13
N TYR A 446 1.82 -3.16 -15.60
CA TYR A 446 0.87 -2.39 -14.80
C TYR A 446 -0.53 -3.01 -14.80
N GLY A 447 -0.72 -4.20 -15.39
CA GLY A 447 -1.98 -4.92 -15.44
C GLY A 447 -3.07 -4.22 -16.28
N ARG A 448 -2.69 -3.46 -17.31
CA ARG A 448 -3.60 -3.10 -18.41
C ARG A 448 -3.64 -4.23 -19.43
N ALA A 449 -4.82 -4.61 -19.90
CA ALA A 449 -4.94 -5.38 -21.13
C ALA A 449 -4.43 -4.53 -22.31
N VAL A 450 -3.58 -5.13 -23.15
CA VAL A 450 -2.99 -4.50 -24.35
C VAL A 450 -3.61 -5.07 -25.62
N ASP A 451 -3.85 -6.38 -25.65
CA ASP A 451 -4.63 -7.06 -26.70
C ASP A 451 -5.23 -8.36 -26.16
N SER A 452 -6.30 -8.85 -26.79
CA SER A 452 -7.02 -10.06 -26.42
C SER A 452 -7.54 -10.80 -27.64
N LEU A 453 -7.28 -12.11 -27.74
CA LEU A 453 -7.73 -12.93 -28.86
C LEU A 453 -8.37 -14.22 -28.35
N SER A 454 -9.49 -14.62 -28.96
CA SER A 454 -10.12 -15.90 -28.65
C SER A 454 -9.59 -17.05 -29.51
N ASN A 455 -9.72 -18.26 -29.01
CA ASN A 455 -9.45 -19.51 -29.72
C ASN A 455 -10.40 -19.81 -30.90
N GLY A 456 -11.33 -18.91 -31.23
CA GLY A 456 -12.22 -19.01 -32.39
C GLY A 456 -13.35 -20.05 -32.29
N TYR A 457 -13.65 -20.56 -31.09
CA TYR A 457 -14.63 -21.63 -30.83
C TYR A 457 -16.07 -21.13 -30.63
#